data_AF-A0ABD0NFV9-F1
#
_entry.id   AF-A0ABD0NFV9-F1
#
_cell.length_a   1.000
_cell.length_b   1.000
_cell.length_c   1.000
_cell.angle_alpha   90.00
_cell.angle_beta   90.00
_cell.angle_gamma   90.00
#
_symmetry.space_group_name_H-M   'P 1'
#
loop_
_entity.id
_entity.type
_entity.pdbx_description
1 polymer ?
#
loop_
_entity_poly.entity_id
_entity_poly.type
_entity_poly.pdbx_seq_one_letter_code
_entity_poly.pdbx_strand_id
1 'polypeptide(L)'
;EALKLPGVVDVITTKDIPGKKFRTMLGYDEELLVEDEVTCVGQMVCAVVADSKAHAKRGAAAVKISYEDLQDRIFTIEEAIEKESFFLPKRLIERGDVEKGLREAEQVYEGEIRIGGQEHFYLETQSFLVIPVGEEKEMKVYLSTQHPTFTQ
;
A
#
# COMPACT_ATOMS: atom_id res chain seq x y z
N GLU A 1 2.89 25.64 -4.05
CA GLU A 1 1.98 26.57 -3.34
C GLU A 1 1.85 26.21 -1.85
N ALA A 2 1.71 24.93 -1.51
CA ALA A 2 1.67 24.42 -0.13
C ALA A 2 2.69 25.05 0.84
N LEU A 3 3.98 25.11 0.50
CA LEU A 3 5.04 25.69 1.35
C LEU A 3 4.85 27.18 1.70
N LYS A 4 4.00 27.89 0.97
CA LYS A 4 3.70 29.31 1.26
C LYS A 4 2.53 29.48 2.23
N LEU A 5 1.82 28.39 2.58
CA LEU A 5 0.66 28.47 3.45
C LEU A 5 1.09 28.59 4.93
N PRO A 6 0.33 29.34 5.75
CA PRO A 6 0.66 29.52 7.16
C PRO A 6 0.80 28.19 7.91
N GLY A 7 1.88 28.08 8.69
CA GLY A 7 2.17 26.93 9.54
C GLY A 7 2.67 25.68 8.83
N VAL A 8 2.70 25.65 7.49
CA VAL A 8 3.38 24.59 6.74
C VAL A 8 4.88 24.74 6.95
N VAL A 9 5.51 23.68 7.46
CA VAL A 9 6.94 23.63 7.76
C VAL A 9 7.69 23.05 6.57
N ASP A 10 7.21 21.94 6.02
CA ASP A 10 7.88 21.25 4.92
C ASP A 10 6.95 20.35 4.10
N VAL A 11 7.40 19.94 2.92
CA VAL A 11 6.76 18.93 2.07
C VAL A 11 7.80 17.86 1.72
N ILE A 12 7.66 16.69 2.34
CA ILE A 12 8.57 15.55 2.22
C ILE A 12 8.20 14.74 0.99
N THR A 13 9.19 14.44 0.16
CA THR A 13 9.09 13.62 -1.04
C THR A 13 10.08 12.45 -0.96
N THR A 14 10.06 11.57 -1.95
CA THR A 14 11.01 10.45 -2.07
C THR A 14 12.48 10.89 -2.03
N LYS A 15 12.78 12.12 -2.45
CA LYS A 15 14.14 12.69 -2.46
C LYS A 15 14.67 12.99 -1.07
N ASP A 16 13.79 13.13 -0.09
CA ASP A 16 14.12 13.48 1.29
C ASP A 16 14.33 12.24 2.17
N ILE A 17 14.03 11.03 1.65
CA ILE A 17 14.19 9.78 2.39
C ILE A 17 15.68 9.37 2.37
N PRO A 18 16.37 9.38 3.53
CA PRO A 18 17.72 8.85 3.61
C PRO A 18 17.70 7.32 3.54
N GLY A 19 18.55 6.74 2.70
CA GLY A 19 18.71 5.29 2.62
C GLY A 19 17.70 4.61 1.70
N LYS A 20 17.06 3.54 2.18
CA LYS A 20 16.20 2.68 1.37
C LYS A 20 14.82 3.33 1.19
N LYS A 21 14.43 3.58 -0.07
CA LYS A 21 13.18 4.26 -0.45
C LYS A 21 11.96 3.34 -0.59
N PHE A 22 12.15 2.05 -0.33
CA PHE A 22 11.13 1.02 -0.47
C PHE A 22 11.23 0.01 0.67
N ARG A 23 10.09 -0.59 1.00
CA ARG A 23 10.01 -1.76 1.88
C ARG A 23 9.84 -3.01 1.03
N THR A 24 10.47 -4.10 1.44
CA THR A 24 10.33 -5.39 0.73
C THR A 24 9.40 -6.29 1.56
N MET A 25 8.28 -6.69 0.97
CA MET A 25 7.29 -7.58 1.59
C MET A 25 7.08 -8.80 0.70
N LEU A 26 7.33 -9.99 1.25
CA LEU A 26 7.13 -11.26 0.54
C LEU A 26 7.84 -11.33 -0.82
N GLY A 27 8.98 -10.65 -0.97
CA GLY A 27 9.77 -10.60 -2.21
C GLY A 27 9.40 -9.49 -3.18
N TYR A 28 8.44 -8.63 -2.83
CA TYR A 28 8.01 -7.49 -3.63
C TYR A 28 8.36 -6.18 -2.96
N ASP A 29 8.86 -5.23 -3.73
CA ASP A 29 9.20 -3.90 -3.24
C ASP A 29 8.00 -2.96 -3.36
N GLU A 30 7.77 -2.19 -2.30
CA GLU A 30 6.77 -1.15 -2.23
C GLU A 30 7.45 0.15 -1.82
N GLU A 31 7.35 1.17 -2.67
CA GLU A 31 7.91 2.48 -2.40
C GLU A 31 7.25 3.14 -1.19
N LEU A 32 8.06 3.79 -0.35
CA LEU A 32 7.57 4.52 0.82
C LEU A 32 6.81 5.79 0.41
N LEU A 33 7.36 6.50 -0.58
CA LEU A 33 6.74 7.60 -1.30
C LEU A 33 7.06 7.38 -2.78
N VAL A 34 6.06 7.52 -3.65
CA VAL A 34 6.22 7.34 -5.10
C VAL A 34 6.96 8.52 -5.72
N GLU A 35 7.96 8.23 -6.56
CA GLU A 35 8.68 9.25 -7.32
C GLU A 35 8.10 9.44 -8.73
N ASP A 36 7.83 8.35 -9.45
CA ASP A 36 7.52 8.40 -10.89
C ASP A 36 6.10 7.93 -11.23
N GLU A 37 5.72 6.71 -10.82
CA GLU A 37 4.48 6.04 -11.26
C GLU A 37 3.60 5.61 -10.08
N VAL A 38 2.35 6.07 -10.07
CA VAL A 38 1.35 5.59 -9.10
C VAL A 38 0.60 4.39 -9.66
N THR A 39 0.48 3.33 -8.86
CA THR A 39 -0.14 2.06 -9.25
C THR A 39 -1.52 1.85 -8.65
N CYS A 40 -1.93 2.68 -7.67
CA CYS A 40 -3.27 2.64 -7.10
C CYS A 40 -3.73 4.00 -6.53
N VAL A 41 -5.04 4.17 -6.40
CA VAL A 41 -5.62 5.32 -5.70
C VAL A 41 -5.32 5.20 -4.20
N GLY A 42 -4.71 6.25 -3.63
CA GLY A 42 -4.33 6.29 -2.21
C GLY A 42 -2.86 5.99 -1.95
N GLN A 43 -2.06 5.64 -2.98
CA GLN A 43 -0.62 5.51 -2.84
C GLN A 43 0.01 6.85 -2.44
N MET A 44 0.97 6.82 -1.50
CA MET A 44 1.57 8.04 -0.96
C MET A 44 2.59 8.63 -1.93
N VAL A 45 2.44 9.91 -2.28
CA VAL A 45 3.37 10.65 -3.16
C VAL A 45 4.25 11.61 -2.38
N CYS A 46 3.68 12.29 -1.38
CA CYS A 46 4.40 13.20 -0.49
C CYS A 46 3.71 13.28 0.88
N ALA A 47 4.42 13.83 1.87
CA ALA A 47 3.87 14.13 3.19
C ALA A 47 4.06 15.61 3.53
N VAL A 48 3.00 16.27 3.99
CA VAL A 48 3.06 17.68 4.41
C VAL A 48 3.20 17.77 5.91
N VAL A 49 4.25 18.45 6.37
CA VAL A 49 4.55 18.69 7.78
C VAL A 49 4.13 20.13 8.13
N ALA A 50 3.42 20.29 9.25
CA ALA A 50 2.97 21.59 9.72
C ALA A 50 2.90 21.63 11.25
N ASP A 51 2.81 22.84 11.81
CA ASP A 51 2.66 23.09 13.25
C ASP A 51 1.33 22.60 13.85
N SER A 52 0.35 22.24 13.02
CA SER A 52 -0.95 21.75 13.43
C SER A 52 -1.55 20.83 12.36
N LYS A 53 -2.42 19.91 12.80
CA LYS A 53 -3.16 19.00 11.90
C LYS A 53 -4.02 19.76 10.88
N ALA A 54 -4.60 20.90 11.26
CA ALA A 54 -5.40 21.72 10.36
C ALA A 54 -4.53 22.37 9.28
N HIS A 55 -3.34 22.87 9.63
CA HIS A 55 -2.40 23.45 8.68
C HIS A 55 -1.84 22.39 7.72
N ALA A 56 -1.48 21.21 8.22
CA ALA A 56 -1.02 20.09 7.40
C ALA A 56 -2.08 19.69 6.37
N LYS A 57 -3.35 19.57 6.76
CA LYS A 57 -4.46 19.25 5.84
C LYS A 57 -4.65 20.30 4.74
N ARG A 58 -4.58 21.59 5.09
CA ARG A 58 -4.67 22.68 4.11
C ARG A 58 -3.46 22.70 3.18
N GLY A 59 -2.27 22.46 3.72
CA GLY A 59 -1.03 22.30 2.96
C GLY A 59 -1.11 21.17 1.95
N ALA A 60 -1.52 19.99 2.39
CA ALA A 60 -1.71 18.81 1.53
C ALA A 60 -2.73 19.07 0.40
N ALA A 61 -3.86 19.71 0.70
CA ALA A 61 -4.87 20.06 -0.31
C ALA A 61 -4.38 21.09 -1.35
N ALA A 62 -3.31 21.85 -1.05
CA ALA A 62 -2.71 22.81 -1.96
C ALA A 62 -1.52 22.25 -2.75
N VAL A 63 -1.17 20.97 -2.55
CA VAL A 63 -0.22 20.26 -3.41
C VAL A 63 -0.92 19.96 -4.73
N LYS A 64 -0.30 20.36 -5.84
CA LYS A 64 -0.78 20.11 -7.20
C LYS A 64 0.12 19.06 -7.83
N ILE A 65 -0.46 17.94 -8.23
CA ILE A 65 0.22 16.85 -8.94
C ILE A 65 -0.48 16.70 -10.29
N SER A 66 0.32 16.61 -11.34
CA SER A 66 -0.17 16.33 -12.69
C SER A 66 0.12 14.88 -13.00
N TYR A 67 -0.84 14.19 -13.60
CA TYR A 67 -0.74 12.79 -13.96
C TYR A 67 -0.90 12.62 -15.47
N GLU A 68 -0.25 11.61 -16.01
CA GLU A 68 -0.54 11.05 -17.33
C GLU A 68 -1.12 9.65 -17.10
N ASP A 69 -2.30 9.40 -17.68
CA ASP A 69 -2.99 8.13 -17.50
C ASP A 69 -2.26 7.01 -18.25
N LEU A 70 -1.87 5.98 -17.51
CA LEU A 70 -1.36 4.75 -18.09
C LEU A 70 -2.47 3.95 -18.76
N GLN A 71 -2.18 3.42 -19.95
CA GLN A 71 -3.16 2.68 -20.75
C GLN A 71 -3.40 1.26 -20.21
N ASP A 72 -2.39 0.65 -19.58
CA ASP A 72 -2.41 -0.79 -19.24
C ASP A 72 -2.85 -1.12 -17.81
N ARG A 73 -3.68 -0.27 -17.20
CA ARG A 73 -4.24 -0.50 -15.85
C ARG A 73 -5.04 -1.81 -15.74
N ILE A 74 -5.05 -2.38 -14.54
CA ILE A 74 -5.73 -3.63 -14.19
C ILE A 74 -6.49 -3.38 -12.89
N PHE A 75 -7.81 -3.61 -12.90
CA PHE A 75 -8.67 -3.36 -11.74
C PHE A 75 -9.42 -4.60 -11.26
N THR A 76 -9.66 -5.55 -12.15
CA THR A 76 -10.45 -6.75 -11.87
C THR A 76 -9.60 -8.01 -11.87
N ILE A 77 -10.11 -9.06 -11.22
CA ILE A 77 -9.47 -10.38 -11.21
C ILE A 77 -9.41 -10.94 -12.64
N GLU A 78 -10.45 -10.72 -13.43
CA GLU A 78 -10.54 -11.17 -14.81
C GLU A 78 -9.47 -10.53 -15.70
N GLU A 79 -9.29 -9.21 -15.62
CA GLU A 79 -8.24 -8.50 -16.36
C GLU A 79 -6.84 -8.96 -15.96
N ALA A 80 -6.61 -9.26 -14.67
CA ALA A 80 -5.34 -9.78 -14.20
C ALA A 80 -5.07 -11.19 -14.77
N ILE A 81 -6.10 -12.03 -14.87
CA ILE A 81 -6.02 -13.36 -15.50
C ILE A 81 -5.71 -13.23 -17.00
N GLU A 82 -6.44 -12.36 -17.71
CA GLU A 82 -6.27 -12.16 -19.16
C GLU A 82 -4.86 -11.64 -19.50
N LYS A 83 -4.31 -10.75 -18.67
CA LYS A 83 -2.97 -10.16 -18.86
C LYS A 83 -1.83 -10.95 -18.20
N GLU A 84 -2.13 -12.12 -17.62
CA GLU A 84 -1.18 -12.94 -16.86
C GLU A 84 -0.41 -12.17 -15.75
N SER A 85 -1.07 -11.20 -15.13
CA SER A 85 -0.48 -10.32 -14.11
C SER A 85 -0.67 -10.92 -12.71
N PHE A 86 0.32 -11.70 -12.26
CA PHE A 86 0.24 -12.44 -11.00
C PHE A 86 1.43 -12.18 -10.07
N PHE A 87 1.17 -12.23 -8.75
CA PHE A 87 2.22 -12.50 -7.78
C PHE A 87 2.58 -13.99 -7.80
N LEU A 88 3.87 -14.30 -7.79
CA LEU A 88 4.43 -15.64 -7.91
C LEU A 88 5.11 -16.06 -6.60
N PRO A 89 5.21 -17.38 -6.33
CA PRO A 89 4.77 -18.51 -7.16
C PRO A 89 3.29 -18.87 -6.99
N LYS A 90 2.70 -19.51 -8.02
CA LYS A 90 1.39 -20.17 -7.92
C LYS A 90 1.46 -21.28 -6.88
N ARG A 91 0.46 -21.32 -5.99
CA ARG A 91 0.33 -22.36 -4.96
C ARG A 91 -0.70 -23.39 -5.41
N LEU A 92 -0.38 -24.68 -5.25
CA LEU A 92 -1.23 -25.81 -5.64
C LEU A 92 -1.20 -26.87 -4.55
N ILE A 93 -2.37 -27.37 -4.18
CA ILE A 93 -2.54 -28.50 -3.25
C ILE A 93 -3.47 -29.49 -3.94
N GLU A 94 -2.99 -30.71 -4.16
CA GLU A 94 -3.72 -31.76 -4.87
C GLU A 94 -3.65 -33.08 -4.09
N ARG A 95 -4.68 -33.91 -4.22
CA ARG A 95 -4.73 -35.22 -3.57
C ARG A 95 -5.60 -36.19 -4.36
N GLY A 96 -5.07 -37.39 -4.62
CA GLY A 96 -5.79 -38.44 -5.32
C GLY A 96 -5.81 -38.23 -6.84
N ASP A 97 -6.76 -38.88 -7.51
CA ASP A 97 -6.96 -38.81 -8.96
C ASP A 97 -8.31 -38.13 -9.25
N VAL A 98 -8.26 -36.81 -9.44
CA VAL A 98 -9.44 -35.97 -9.69
C VAL A 98 -10.11 -36.36 -11.01
N GLU A 99 -9.31 -36.63 -12.03
CA GLU A 99 -9.77 -37.03 -13.37
C GLU A 99 -10.58 -38.33 -13.34
N LYS A 100 -10.10 -39.32 -12.59
CA LYS A 100 -10.87 -40.55 -12.35
C LYS A 100 -12.16 -40.27 -11.58
N GLY A 101 -12.09 -39.47 -10.52
CA GLY A 101 -13.25 -39.10 -9.71
C GLY A 101 -14.35 -38.44 -10.53
N LEU A 102 -14.00 -37.51 -11.44
CA LEU A 102 -14.94 -36.84 -12.33
C LEU A 102 -15.57 -37.79 -13.36
N ARG A 103 -14.80 -38.73 -13.93
CA ARG A 103 -15.33 -39.72 -14.88
C ARG A 103 -16.31 -40.71 -14.26
N GLU A 104 -16.13 -41.05 -12.99
CA GLU A 104 -16.95 -42.03 -12.27
C GLU A 104 -18.18 -41.39 -11.60
N ALA A 105 -18.29 -40.06 -11.58
CA ALA A 105 -19.40 -39.35 -10.96
C ALA A 105 -20.71 -39.49 -11.76
N GLU A 106 -21.84 -39.64 -11.04
CA GLU A 106 -23.17 -39.68 -11.66
C GLU A 106 -23.60 -38.31 -12.23
N GLN A 107 -23.21 -37.24 -11.54
CA GLN A 107 -23.53 -35.86 -11.89
C GLN A 107 -22.33 -34.97 -11.62
N VAL A 108 -22.12 -33.99 -12.51
CA VAL A 108 -21.09 -32.96 -12.38
C VAL A 108 -21.78 -31.60 -12.46
N TYR A 109 -21.42 -30.71 -11.53
CA TYR A 109 -21.94 -29.35 -11.47
C TYR A 109 -20.78 -28.36 -11.55
N GLU A 110 -20.98 -27.33 -12.36
CA GLU A 110 -20.03 -26.23 -12.51
C GLU A 110 -20.71 -24.92 -12.11
N GLY A 111 -19.94 -24.03 -11.50
CA GLY A 111 -20.42 -22.74 -11.07
C GLY A 111 -19.29 -21.86 -10.54
N GLU A 112 -19.56 -20.57 -10.47
CA GLU A 112 -18.65 -19.57 -9.93
C GLU A 112 -19.31 -18.79 -8.79
N ILE A 113 -18.49 -18.29 -7.88
CA ILE A 113 -18.91 -17.39 -6.81
C ILE A 113 -17.90 -16.26 -6.65
N ARG A 114 -18.41 -15.05 -6.43
CA ARG A 114 -17.60 -13.88 -6.07
C ARG A 114 -17.87 -13.49 -4.63
N ILE A 115 -16.81 -13.16 -3.90
CA ILE A 115 -16.87 -12.67 -2.53
C ILE A 115 -16.13 -11.33 -2.51
N GLY A 116 -16.79 -10.28 -2.03
CA GLY A 116 -16.24 -8.92 -1.98
C GLY A 116 -15.17 -8.74 -0.90
N GLY A 117 -14.48 -7.60 -0.95
CA GLY A 117 -13.55 -7.19 0.09
C GLY A 117 -14.25 -6.72 1.37
N GLN A 118 -13.46 -6.53 2.43
CA GLN A 118 -13.92 -6.04 3.73
C GLN A 118 -12.87 -5.08 4.32
N GLU A 119 -13.32 -3.96 4.85
CA GLU A 119 -12.49 -3.04 5.62
C GLU A 119 -12.42 -3.50 7.09
N HIS A 120 -11.24 -3.38 7.71
CA HIS A 120 -11.04 -3.79 9.10
C HIS A 120 -11.90 -2.96 10.06
N PHE A 121 -11.97 -1.66 9.81
CA PHE A 121 -12.79 -0.71 10.56
C PHE A 121 -12.50 -0.72 12.08
N TYR A 122 -11.24 -0.87 12.46
CA TYR A 122 -10.79 -0.68 13.84
C TYR A 122 -11.12 0.75 14.30
N LEU A 123 -11.55 0.89 15.56
CA LEU A 123 -12.01 2.18 16.09
C LEU A 123 -10.87 3.19 16.31
N GLU A 124 -9.66 2.71 16.60
CA GLU A 124 -8.45 3.53 16.64
C GLU A 124 -7.78 3.50 15.27
N THR A 125 -7.87 4.59 14.50
CA THR A 125 -7.20 4.69 13.19
C THR A 125 -5.67 4.60 13.32
N GLN A 126 -4.97 4.26 12.23
CA GLN A 126 -3.49 4.24 12.18
C GLN A 126 -2.90 5.51 12.81
N SER A 127 -2.13 5.32 13.88
CA SER A 127 -1.62 6.41 14.72
C SER A 127 -0.22 6.08 15.20
N PHE A 128 0.67 7.07 15.13
CA PHE A 128 2.01 6.96 15.65
C PHE A 128 2.57 8.34 16.05
N LEU A 129 3.58 8.32 16.92
CA LEU A 129 4.38 9.45 17.34
C LEU A 129 5.86 9.07 17.28
N VAL A 130 6.64 9.82 16.51
CA VAL A 130 8.10 9.67 16.42
C VAL A 130 8.75 10.82 17.18
N ILE A 131 9.64 10.50 18.11
CA ILE A 131 10.41 11.48 18.90
C ILE A 131 11.90 11.21 18.66
N PRO A 132 12.59 12.04 17.86
CA PRO A 132 14.04 12.02 17.78
C PRO A 132 14.64 12.36 19.15
N VAL A 133 15.58 11.55 19.64
CA VAL A 133 16.20 11.75 20.97
C VAL A 133 17.26 12.85 20.92
N GLY A 134 17.88 13.08 19.76
CA GLY A 134 18.88 14.13 19.53
C GLY A 134 20.33 13.67 19.62
N GLU A 135 20.58 12.42 20.01
CA GLU A 135 21.90 11.78 20.08
C GLU A 135 21.93 10.55 19.18
N GLU A 136 23.07 10.27 18.54
CA GLU A 136 23.35 9.04 17.78
C GLU A 136 22.25 8.57 16.78
N LYS A 137 21.46 9.51 16.24
CA LYS A 137 20.28 9.24 15.39
C LYS A 137 19.20 8.38 16.05
N GLU A 138 19.20 8.28 17.38
CA GLU A 138 18.19 7.55 18.13
C GLU A 138 16.81 8.19 18.01
N MET A 139 15.79 7.35 17.97
CA MET A 139 14.38 7.76 17.96
C MET A 139 13.54 6.85 18.84
N LYS A 140 12.55 7.42 19.50
CA LYS A 140 11.49 6.69 20.20
C LYS A 140 10.23 6.73 19.34
N VAL A 141 9.66 5.56 19.07
CA VAL A 141 8.46 5.44 18.24
C VAL A 141 7.36 4.81 19.10
N TYR A 142 6.23 5.51 19.21
CA TYR A 142 5.01 5.01 19.84
C TYR A 142 3.99 4.81 18.73
N LEU A 143 3.43 3.61 18.60
CA LEU A 143 2.58 3.27 17.47
C LEU A 143 1.51 2.24 17.82
N SER A 144 0.37 2.33 17.15
CA SER A 144 -0.65 1.30 17.16
C SER A 144 -0.32 0.25 16.09
N THR A 145 0.34 -0.84 16.49
CA THR A 145 0.75 -1.93 15.59
C THR A 145 0.68 -3.30 16.27
N GLN A 146 0.55 -4.34 15.46
CA GLN A 146 0.67 -5.73 15.90
C GLN A 146 2.09 -6.28 15.76
N HIS A 147 3.01 -5.57 15.09
CA HIS A 147 4.33 -6.11 14.73
C HIS A 147 5.48 -5.12 14.96
N PRO A 148 5.79 -4.77 16.22
CA PRO A 148 6.80 -3.75 16.55
C PRO A 148 8.20 -4.08 16.01
N THR A 149 8.60 -5.36 15.97
CA THR A 149 9.90 -5.79 15.42
C THR A 149 10.04 -5.56 13.92
N PHE A 150 8.93 -5.48 13.18
CA PHE A 150 8.99 -5.16 11.74
C PHE A 150 9.02 -3.66 11.49
N THR A 151 8.46 -2.88 12.42
CA THR A 151 8.56 -1.42 12.34
C THR A 151 9.96 -0.90 12.66
N GLN A 152 10.68 -1.58 13.56
CA GLN A 152 12.07 -1.26 13.93
C GLN A 152 13.02 -1.44 12.75
#